data_AF-A0A351JXB9-F1
#
_entry.id   AF-A0A351JXB9-F1
#
_cell.length_a   1.000
_cell.length_b   1.000
_cell.length_c   1.000
_cell.angle_alpha   90.00
_cell.angle_beta   90.00
_cell.angle_gamma   90.00
#
_symmetry.space_group_name_H-M   'P 1'
#
loop_
_entity.id
_entity.type
_entity.pdbx_description
1 polymer ?
#
loop_
_entity_poly.entity_id
_entity_poly.type
_entity_poly.pdbx_seq_one_letter_code
_entity_poly.pdbx_strand_id
1 'polypeptide(L)'
;MARLFGISRATADQWMRWGGRALLLLVVALSGASAVSGSARDCANYTVTFLGATYDGTNTTFRYQVCSNESPAISHWVLGLPTTCATCADVVAASHVYTCGTDPTTGVFGVKFDQ
;
A
#
# COMPACT_ATOMS: atom_id res chain seq x y z
N MET A 1 -53.95 14.66 24.38
CA MET A 1 -54.68 15.95 24.58
C MET A 1 -53.63 17.04 24.55
N ALA A 2 -53.58 18.07 23.69
CA ALA A 2 -54.48 18.74 22.73
C ALA A 2 -53.63 19.18 21.49
N ARG A 3 -54.08 19.07 20.21
CA ARG A 3 -54.77 20.07 19.33
C ARG A 3 -54.15 21.50 19.38
N LEU A 4 -53.92 22.28 18.31
CA LEU A 4 -54.51 22.46 16.97
C LEU A 4 -53.51 23.23 16.05
N PHE A 5 -53.54 22.91 14.74
CA PHE A 5 -53.58 23.77 13.52
C PHE A 5 -52.78 25.08 13.38
N GLY A 6 -52.22 25.27 12.17
CA GLY A 6 -52.00 26.61 11.59
C GLY A 6 -51.03 26.65 10.42
N ILE A 7 -51.52 26.42 9.20
CA ILE A 7 -50.81 26.71 7.94
C ILE A 7 -50.88 28.22 7.69
N SER A 8 -49.75 28.86 7.41
CA SER A 8 -49.73 30.15 6.73
C SER A 8 -48.62 30.17 5.67
N ARG A 9 -49.04 30.04 4.41
CA ARG A 9 -48.27 30.53 3.25
C ARG A 9 -48.33 32.05 3.29
N ALA A 10 -47.19 32.71 3.37
CA ALA A 10 -47.08 34.13 3.02
C ALA A 10 -46.33 34.22 1.68
N THR A 11 -47.09 34.64 0.68
CA THR A 11 -46.70 34.89 -0.70
C THR A 11 -45.73 36.07 -0.81
N ALA A 12 -44.96 35.99 -1.90
CA ALA A 12 -44.17 37.02 -2.54
C ALA A 12 -44.55 38.47 -2.19
N ASP A 13 -43.54 39.24 -1.79
CA ASP A 13 -43.38 40.57 -2.38
C ASP A 13 -41.90 40.88 -2.60
N GLN A 14 -41.62 41.05 -3.88
CA GLN A 14 -40.35 41.33 -4.50
C GLN A 14 -40.05 42.82 -4.36
N TRP A 15 -39.10 43.18 -3.49
CA TRP A 15 -38.51 44.51 -3.47
C TRP A 15 -36.99 44.42 -3.36
N MET A 16 -36.33 44.33 -4.51
CA MET A 16 -34.94 44.75 -4.61
C MET A 16 -34.93 46.27 -4.71
N ARG A 17 -34.33 46.95 -3.74
CA ARG A 17 -33.52 48.16 -3.98
C ARG A 17 -32.75 48.59 -2.72
N TRP A 18 -31.43 48.50 -2.86
CA TRP A 18 -30.41 49.42 -2.34
C TRP A 18 -29.72 49.07 -1.02
N GLY A 19 -28.44 48.68 -1.16
CA GLY A 19 -27.35 49.20 -0.33
C GLY A 19 -27.04 48.42 0.95
N GLY A 20 -26.15 47.44 0.88
CA GLY A 20 -25.52 46.92 2.10
C GLY A 20 -25.02 45.49 2.01
N ARG A 21 -23.84 45.33 1.41
CA ARG A 21 -22.85 44.28 1.73
C ARG A 21 -23.42 42.86 1.92
N ALA A 22 -23.48 42.12 0.82
CA ALA A 22 -23.46 40.67 0.84
C ALA A 22 -22.16 40.21 1.52
N LEU A 23 -22.21 39.90 2.81
CA LEU A 23 -21.14 39.17 3.47
C LEU A 23 -21.31 37.69 3.09
N LEU A 24 -20.75 37.32 1.93
CA LEU A 24 -20.53 35.92 1.59
C LEU A 24 -19.53 35.35 2.60
N LEU A 25 -20.03 34.62 3.59
CA LEU A 25 -19.20 33.74 4.40
C LEU A 25 -18.81 32.55 3.51
N LEU A 26 -17.69 32.70 2.79
CA LEU A 26 -17.00 31.59 2.16
C LEU A 26 -16.38 30.73 3.27
N VAL A 27 -17.11 29.72 3.72
CA VAL A 27 -16.52 28.66 4.55
C VAL A 27 -15.68 27.78 3.61
N VAL A 28 -14.40 28.12 3.48
CA VAL A 28 -13.43 27.20 2.85
C VAL A 28 -13.27 26.02 3.82
N ALA A 29 -13.94 24.91 3.53
CA ALA A 29 -13.63 23.66 4.19
C ALA A 29 -12.21 23.27 3.77
N LEU A 30 -11.21 23.54 4.64
CA LEU A 30 -9.90 22.93 4.51
C LEU A 30 -10.07 21.43 4.78
N SER A 31 -10.39 20.67 3.74
CA SER A 31 -10.10 19.25 3.72
C SER A 31 -8.58 19.12 3.77
N GLY A 32 -8.05 18.91 4.98
CA GLY A 32 -6.66 18.55 5.18
C GLY A 32 -6.37 17.28 4.41
N ALA A 33 -5.72 17.42 3.25
CA ALA A 33 -5.14 16.27 2.57
C ALA A 33 -3.98 15.77 3.43
N SER A 34 -4.18 14.66 4.12
CA SER A 34 -3.10 13.96 4.81
C SER A 34 -2.11 13.51 3.75
N ALA A 35 -0.97 14.21 3.64
CA ALA A 35 0.15 13.69 2.88
C ALA A 35 0.62 12.42 3.60
N VAL A 36 0.41 11.25 2.97
CA VAL A 36 1.13 10.04 3.37
C VAL A 36 2.58 10.29 3.05
N SER A 37 3.34 10.76 4.04
CA SER A 37 4.79 10.74 3.99
C SER A 37 5.21 9.29 4.04
N GLY A 38 5.43 8.68 2.87
CA GLY A 38 6.14 7.41 2.80
C GLY A 38 7.50 7.62 3.43
N SER A 39 7.75 6.99 4.58
CA SER A 39 9.06 7.04 5.24
C SER A 39 10.13 6.66 4.21
N ALA A 40 11.15 7.50 4.08
CA ALA A 40 12.34 7.15 3.29
C ALA A 40 12.79 5.76 3.73
N ARG A 41 12.90 4.85 2.77
CA ARG A 41 13.10 3.43 3.05
C ARG A 41 14.47 3.23 3.68
N ASP A 42 14.49 2.65 4.87
CA ASP A 42 15.75 2.29 5.52
C ASP A 42 16.35 1.07 4.83
N CYS A 43 17.26 1.33 3.89
CA CYS A 43 18.12 0.33 3.25
C CYS A 43 19.57 0.57 3.66
N ALA A 44 19.85 1.11 4.86
CA ALA A 44 21.21 1.45 5.30
C ALA A 44 22.17 0.23 5.39
N ASN A 45 21.66 -0.98 5.16
CA ASN A 45 22.41 -2.23 5.01
C ASN A 45 21.63 -3.16 4.06
N TYR A 46 22.00 -4.44 4.00
CA TYR A 46 21.15 -5.49 3.46
C TYR A 46 19.91 -5.68 4.33
N THR A 47 18.75 -5.31 3.81
CA THR A 47 17.45 -5.50 4.46
C THR A 47 16.56 -6.41 3.63
N VAL A 48 15.86 -7.30 4.31
CA VAL A 48 14.84 -8.18 3.72
C VAL A 48 13.54 -7.95 4.47
N THR A 49 12.53 -7.47 3.76
CA THR A 49 11.20 -7.22 4.32
C THR A 49 10.19 -8.15 3.68
N PHE A 50 9.47 -8.92 4.50
CA PHE A 50 8.30 -9.65 4.02
C PHE A 50 7.12 -8.69 3.83
N LEU A 51 6.62 -8.61 2.60
CA LEU A 51 5.49 -7.73 2.23
C LEU A 51 4.14 -8.43 2.27
N GLY A 52 4.13 -9.75 2.46
CA GLY A 52 2.91 -10.55 2.59
C GLY A 52 2.81 -11.69 1.57
N ALA A 53 1.78 -12.50 1.76
CA ALA A 53 1.43 -13.62 0.90
C ALA A 53 0.01 -13.45 0.34
N THR A 54 -0.22 -13.93 -0.88
CA THR A 54 -1.54 -13.92 -1.51
C THR A 54 -1.78 -15.26 -2.18
N TYR A 55 -2.91 -15.89 -1.85
CA TYR A 55 -3.34 -17.16 -2.42
C TYR A 55 -4.43 -16.92 -3.46
N ASP A 56 -4.30 -17.50 -4.64
CA ASP A 56 -5.23 -17.33 -5.77
C ASP A 56 -6.23 -18.50 -5.93
N GLY A 57 -6.23 -19.46 -4.99
CA GLY A 57 -7.00 -20.70 -5.08
C GLY A 57 -6.20 -21.89 -5.64
N THR A 58 -4.97 -21.67 -6.10
CA THR A 58 -4.06 -22.72 -6.57
C THR A 58 -2.63 -22.52 -6.05
N ASN A 59 -2.06 -21.33 -6.23
CA ASN A 59 -0.69 -20.97 -5.85
C ASN A 59 -0.66 -19.87 -4.78
N THR A 60 0.37 -19.89 -3.94
CA THR A 60 0.64 -18.78 -3.01
C THR A 60 1.82 -17.96 -3.51
N THR A 61 1.60 -16.67 -3.74
CA THR A 61 2.67 -15.72 -4.08
C THR A 61 3.15 -15.01 -2.82
N PHE A 62 4.43 -15.20 -2.48
CA PHE A 62 5.10 -14.49 -1.40
C PHE A 62 5.84 -13.29 -1.98
N ARG A 63 5.67 -12.11 -1.36
CA ARG A 63 6.32 -10.88 -1.79
C ARG A 63 7.35 -10.47 -0.75
N TYR A 64 8.57 -10.25 -1.22
CA TYR A 64 9.67 -9.73 -0.43
C TYR A 64 10.17 -8.45 -1.07
N GLN A 65 10.70 -7.58 -0.23
CA GLN A 65 11.55 -6.51 -0.67
C GLN A 65 12.94 -6.70 -0.11
N VAL A 66 13.91 -6.73 -1.01
CA VAL A 66 15.33 -6.83 -0.69
C VAL A 66 15.99 -5.54 -1.16
N CYS A 67 16.67 -4.83 -0.28
CA CYS A 67 17.41 -3.63 -0.67
C CYS A 67 18.68 -3.42 0.15
N SER A 68 19.61 -2.70 -0.44
CA SER A 68 20.86 -2.23 0.16
C SER A 68 21.23 -0.88 -0.45
N ASN A 69 21.66 0.07 0.37
CA ASN A 69 22.31 1.32 -0.03
C ASN A 69 23.84 1.22 0.08
N GLU A 70 24.36 0.06 0.48
CA GLU A 70 25.77 -0.18 0.74
C GLU A 70 26.53 -0.67 -0.50
N SER A 71 27.86 -0.47 -0.48
CA SER A 71 28.79 -1.05 -1.44
C SER A 71 29.56 -2.20 -0.76
N PRO A 72 29.63 -3.40 -1.36
CA PRO A 72 29.14 -3.74 -2.70
C PRO A 72 27.61 -3.82 -2.78
N ALA A 73 27.08 -3.60 -3.99
CA ALA A 73 25.68 -3.85 -4.28
C ALA A 73 25.33 -5.35 -4.13
N ILE A 74 24.03 -5.65 -4.03
CA ILE A 74 23.53 -7.03 -3.96
C ILE A 74 23.86 -7.76 -5.26
N SER A 75 24.65 -8.83 -5.18
CA SER A 75 24.93 -9.70 -6.32
C SER A 75 23.95 -10.87 -6.41
N HIS A 76 23.55 -11.42 -5.26
CA HIS A 76 22.55 -12.48 -5.18
C HIS A 76 21.90 -12.54 -3.78
N TRP A 77 20.71 -13.14 -3.72
CA TRP A 77 20.08 -13.53 -2.45
C TRP A 77 19.30 -14.84 -2.61
N VAL A 78 19.12 -15.56 -1.49
CA VAL A 78 18.44 -16.87 -1.47
C VAL A 78 17.24 -16.82 -0.54
N LEU A 79 16.06 -17.16 -1.07
CA LEU A 79 14.88 -17.49 -0.27
C LEU A 79 14.95 -18.97 0.11
N GLY A 80 15.33 -19.25 1.35
CA GLY A 80 15.43 -20.61 1.87
C GLY A 80 14.07 -21.32 1.90
N LEU A 81 14.03 -22.56 1.41
CA LEU A 81 12.86 -23.42 1.45
C LEU A 81 13.11 -24.58 2.44
N PRO A 82 12.18 -24.86 3.35
CA PRO A 82 12.29 -26.04 4.21
C PRO A 82 12.16 -27.31 3.39
N THR A 83 13.22 -28.11 3.32
CA THR A 83 13.28 -29.36 2.53
C THR A 83 12.30 -30.43 3.01
N THR A 84 11.72 -30.26 4.21
CA THR A 84 10.72 -31.17 4.77
C THR A 84 9.32 -31.01 4.16
N CYS A 85 9.02 -29.86 3.55
CA CYS A 85 7.68 -29.58 3.02
C CYS A 85 7.66 -28.76 1.72
N ALA A 86 8.82 -28.41 1.16
CA ALA A 86 8.93 -27.74 -0.12
C ALA A 86 10.15 -28.25 -0.90
N THR A 87 9.98 -28.33 -2.21
CA THR A 87 10.99 -28.72 -3.19
C THR A 87 11.05 -27.68 -4.32
N CYS A 88 12.04 -27.79 -5.20
CA CYS A 88 12.11 -26.91 -6.37
C CYS A 88 10.94 -27.10 -7.35
N ALA A 89 10.25 -28.24 -7.31
CA ALA A 89 9.08 -28.49 -8.14
C ALA A 89 7.85 -27.67 -7.71
N ASP A 90 7.82 -27.21 -6.45
CA ASP A 90 6.73 -26.40 -5.91
C ASP A 90 6.86 -24.91 -6.31
N VAL A 91 8.01 -24.51 -6.86
CA VAL A 91 8.28 -23.14 -7.32
C VAL A 91 7.88 -23.03 -8.79
N VAL A 92 6.63 -22.62 -9.02
CA VAL A 92 6.05 -22.55 -10.37
C VAL A 92 6.35 -21.25 -11.11
N ALA A 93 6.66 -20.16 -10.40
CA ALA A 93 6.97 -18.86 -10.97
C ALA A 93 7.73 -17.97 -9.98
N ALA A 94 8.48 -16.99 -10.50
CA ALA A 94 9.09 -15.94 -9.71
C ALA A 94 9.16 -14.62 -10.52
N SER A 95 9.41 -13.50 -9.83
CA SER A 95 9.43 -12.17 -10.46
C SER A 95 10.69 -11.87 -11.27
N HIS A 96 11.78 -12.60 -11.03
CA HIS A 96 13.07 -12.46 -11.70
C HIS A 96 13.57 -13.83 -12.17
N VAL A 97 14.61 -13.83 -13.01
CA VAL A 97 15.35 -15.05 -13.33
C VAL A 97 15.86 -15.66 -12.03
N TYR A 98 15.65 -16.97 -11.88
CA TYR A 98 16.00 -17.68 -10.67
C TYR A 98 16.60 -19.04 -10.98
N THR A 99 17.37 -19.55 -10.02
CA THR A 99 17.74 -20.96 -9.93
C THR A 99 17.18 -21.53 -8.63
N CYS A 100 16.94 -22.82 -8.59
CA CYS A 100 16.53 -23.49 -7.36
C CYS A 100 17.43 -24.69 -7.07
N GLY A 101 17.85 -24.80 -5.82
CA GLY A 101 18.76 -25.84 -5.36
C GLY A 101 19.50 -25.40 -4.11
N THR A 102 20.56 -26.13 -3.76
CA THR A 102 21.47 -25.72 -2.70
C THR A 102 22.46 -24.72 -3.24
N ASP A 103 22.45 -23.51 -2.68
CA ASP A 103 23.47 -22.51 -2.99
C ASP A 103 24.84 -22.97 -2.44
N PRO A 104 25.87 -23.12 -3.28
CA PRO A 104 27.15 -23.68 -2.85
C PRO A 104 27.93 -22.76 -1.91
N THR A 105 27.61 -21.46 -1.89
CA THR A 105 28.28 -20.47 -1.04
C THR A 105 27.75 -20.50 0.39
N THR A 106 26.43 -20.62 0.54
CA THR A 106 25.74 -20.56 1.84
C THR A 106 25.31 -21.92 2.39
N GLY A 107 25.20 -22.95 1.53
CA GLY A 107 24.63 -24.25 1.87
C GLY A 107 23.11 -24.24 2.03
N VAL A 108 22.44 -23.11 1.74
CA VAL A 108 20.99 -22.96 1.87
C VAL A 108 20.29 -23.54 0.65
N PHE A 109 19.33 -24.43 0.89
CA PHE A 109 18.42 -24.90 -0.15
C PHE A 109 17.28 -23.90 -0.35
N GLY A 110 17.02 -23.51 -1.59
CA GLY A 110 15.89 -22.65 -1.91
C GLY A 110 15.98 -21.99 -3.28
N VAL A 111 15.30 -20.85 -3.41
CA VAL A 111 15.24 -20.06 -4.64
C VAL A 111 16.30 -18.97 -4.59
N LYS A 112 17.24 -19.00 -5.53
CA LYS A 112 18.31 -18.01 -5.68
C LYS A 112 17.98 -17.03 -6.79
N PHE A 113 18.14 -15.74 -6.48
CA PHE A 113 17.98 -14.64 -7.41
C PHE A 113 19.30 -13.90 -7.58
N ASP A 114 19.69 -13.70 -8.83
CA ASP A 114 20.85 -12.89 -9.20
C ASP A 114 20.37 -11.49 -9.66
N GLN A 115 21.16 -10.45 -9.38
CA GLN A 115 20.89 -9.04 -9.74
C GLN A 115 22.01 -8.47 -10.60
#